data_AF-A0A813R922-F1
#
_entry.id   AF-A0A813R922-F1
#
_cell.length_a   1.000
_cell.length_b   1.000
_cell.length_c   1.000
_cell.angle_alpha   90.00
_cell.angle_beta   90.00
_cell.angle_gamma   90.00
#
_symmetry.space_group_name_H-M   'P 1'
#
loop_
_entity.id
_entity.type
_entity.pdbx_description
1 polymer ?
#
loop_
_entity_poly.entity_id
_entity_poly.type
_entity_poly.pdbx_seq_one_letter_code
_entity_poly.pdbx_strand_id
1 'polypeptide(L)'
;MAASIDSDQVPFLSSTSQTIDMMEGDMTSTSNRTNQNELSTLDEPVLDTIKRDLSAVIRKFGYAVIPRQSTTLLQQWDLWGPLILITTLAILLQSNATKSSTGVQFAEVFTLMLIGSIAVTVNSQLLGGKISFFQSVCVLGYCLLPLLIAAFINNILLYISTSSSIPILHIIRFLIVMAAFGWTMYASTRFLGQIQHPNRRMLVLYPIFLFYFLIAWLIILRAHPK
;
A
#
# COMPACT_ATOMS: atom_id res chain seq x y z
N MET A 1 -29.83 61.69 -24.31
CA MET A 1 -30.56 62.65 -23.47
C MET A 1 -29.82 62.70 -22.14
N ALA A 2 -28.99 63.72 -21.97
CA ALA A 2 -28.20 63.98 -20.78
C ALA A 2 -29.04 64.71 -19.73
N ALA A 3 -28.79 64.47 -18.45
CA ALA A 3 -28.98 65.45 -17.37
C ALA A 3 -28.27 64.96 -16.10
N SER A 4 -27.12 65.55 -15.84
CA SER A 4 -26.43 65.66 -14.55
C SER A 4 -27.09 66.74 -13.68
N ILE A 5 -26.99 66.61 -12.34
CA ILE A 5 -27.05 67.65 -11.27
C ILE A 5 -26.67 66.87 -10.00
N ASP A 6 -25.50 67.02 -9.36
CA ASP A 6 -24.81 68.16 -8.70
C ASP A 6 -24.96 68.11 -7.17
N SER A 7 -23.86 68.52 -6.55
CA SER A 7 -23.35 68.26 -5.20
C SER A 7 -23.86 69.20 -4.09
N ASP A 8 -23.60 68.74 -2.86
CA ASP A 8 -23.29 69.50 -1.64
C ASP A 8 -24.42 70.18 -0.84
N GLN A 9 -24.10 70.35 0.46
CA GLN A 9 -24.76 71.09 1.56
C GLN A 9 -25.51 70.17 2.56
N VAL A 10 -25.32 70.18 3.90
CA VAL A 10 -24.61 71.05 4.87
C VAL A 10 -24.50 70.31 6.25
N PRO A 11 -23.92 70.88 7.35
CA PRO A 11 -23.04 70.16 8.29
C PRO A 11 -23.49 70.25 9.77
N PHE A 12 -22.57 69.93 10.69
CA PHE A 12 -22.30 70.66 11.96
C PHE A 12 -23.02 70.23 13.28
N LEU A 13 -22.19 70.06 14.33
CA LEU A 13 -22.42 69.97 15.79
C LEU A 13 -22.88 68.62 16.37
N SER A 14 -22.43 68.13 17.53
CA SER A 14 -21.55 68.65 18.60
C SER A 14 -21.31 67.55 19.64
N SER A 15 -20.09 67.49 20.19
CA SER A 15 -19.74 67.09 21.57
C SER A 15 -20.50 65.95 22.27
N THR A 16 -19.81 64.85 22.55
CA THR A 16 -19.93 64.17 23.86
C THR A 16 -18.58 63.55 24.22
N SER A 17 -17.90 64.19 25.18
CA SER A 17 -16.87 63.55 26.00
C SER A 17 -17.47 62.34 26.70
N GLN A 18 -16.95 61.15 26.43
CA GLN A 18 -16.96 60.06 27.39
C GLN A 18 -15.54 59.50 27.50
N THR A 19 -14.93 59.84 28.63
CA THR A 19 -13.83 59.13 29.29
C THR A 19 -14.01 57.63 29.18
N ILE A 20 -13.05 56.94 28.56
CA ILE A 20 -12.80 55.52 28.79
C ILE A 20 -11.34 55.39 29.21
N ASP A 21 -11.18 54.77 30.37
CA ASP A 21 -9.95 54.51 31.09
C ASP A 21 -8.85 53.90 30.20
N MET A 22 -7.65 54.44 30.35
CA MET A 22 -6.42 53.89 29.78
C MET A 22 -6.04 52.63 30.56
N MET A 23 -6.14 51.47 29.92
CA MET A 23 -5.53 50.24 30.42
C MET A 23 -4.27 49.95 29.57
N GLU A 24 -3.14 49.97 30.26
CA GLU A 24 -1.77 49.83 29.74
C GLU A 24 -1.55 48.42 29.16
N GLY A 25 -1.16 48.34 27.88
CA GLY A 25 -0.84 47.10 27.17
C GLY A 25 0.59 47.14 26.62
N ASP A 26 1.45 46.35 27.24
CA ASP A 26 2.86 46.14 26.91
C ASP A 26 3.07 45.64 25.47
N MET A 27 3.97 46.29 24.73
CA MET A 27 4.38 45.91 23.36
C MET A 27 5.74 45.23 23.40
N THR A 28 5.78 43.91 23.23
CA THR A 28 7.02 43.20 22.87
C THR A 28 7.18 43.16 21.34
N SER A 29 8.29 43.72 20.89
CA SER A 29 8.67 44.08 19.52
C SER A 29 8.79 42.90 18.53
N THR A 30 8.40 43.19 17.29
CA THR A 30 8.56 42.34 16.10
C THR A 30 9.80 42.70 15.27
N SER A 31 10.48 41.65 14.76
CA SER A 31 11.31 41.56 13.53
C SER A 31 12.84 41.82 13.58
N ASN A 32 13.63 40.75 13.44
CA ASN A 32 14.33 40.41 12.17
C ASN A 32 14.95 39.00 12.19
N ARG A 33 14.62 38.20 11.16
CA ARG A 33 15.25 36.91 10.84
C ARG A 33 16.68 37.11 10.30
N THR A 34 17.49 36.05 10.43
CA THR A 34 18.38 35.39 9.43
C THR A 34 19.82 35.14 9.96
N ASN A 35 20.32 33.92 9.74
CA ASN A 35 21.73 33.50 9.69
C ASN A 35 22.51 33.13 10.96
N GLN A 36 22.11 32.10 11.73
CA GLN A 36 23.10 31.22 12.45
C GLN A 36 22.70 29.74 12.64
N ASN A 37 21.59 29.24 12.07
CA ASN A 37 21.25 27.79 12.08
C ASN A 37 21.32 27.14 10.67
N GLU A 38 22.28 27.56 9.85
CA GLU A 38 22.45 27.14 8.45
C GLU A 38 23.51 26.02 8.24
N LEU A 39 23.93 25.26 9.27
CA LEU A 39 24.96 24.21 9.09
C LEU A 39 24.67 22.83 9.74
N SER A 40 23.43 22.55 10.15
CA SER A 40 22.97 21.17 10.41
C SER A 40 21.45 21.06 10.21
N THR A 41 20.99 21.50 9.04
CA THR A 41 19.59 21.60 8.62
C THR A 41 19.24 20.58 7.52
N LEU A 42 20.16 19.68 7.17
CA LEU A 42 19.94 18.70 6.09
C LEU A 42 19.80 17.23 6.56
N ASP A 43 20.04 16.89 7.83
CA ASP A 43 20.08 15.47 8.28
C ASP A 43 19.04 15.04 9.35
N GLU A 44 18.21 15.94 9.87
CA GLU A 44 16.97 15.58 10.60
C GLU A 44 15.83 16.46 10.07
N PRO A 45 14.61 16.00 9.69
CA PRO A 45 13.96 14.70 9.91
C PRO A 45 13.16 14.23 8.66
N VAL A 46 13.81 13.77 7.59
CA VAL A 46 13.09 13.21 6.42
C VAL A 46 12.81 11.72 6.61
N LEU A 47 13.78 10.99 7.18
CA LEU A 47 13.64 9.57 7.48
C LEU A 47 12.64 9.29 8.60
N ASP A 48 12.56 10.11 9.64
CA ASP A 48 11.53 9.93 10.67
C ASP A 48 10.13 10.33 10.19
N THR A 49 10.04 11.21 9.20
CA THR A 49 8.78 11.49 8.49
C THR A 49 8.35 10.31 7.63
N ILE A 50 9.25 9.75 6.82
CA ILE A 50 8.98 8.58 5.97
C ILE A 50 8.75 7.32 6.80
N LYS A 51 9.48 7.13 7.91
CA LYS A 51 9.31 6.00 8.83
C LYS A 51 8.01 6.10 9.61
N ARG A 52 7.54 7.29 9.94
CA ARG A 52 6.22 7.52 10.54
C ARG A 52 5.09 7.33 9.53
N ASP A 53 5.28 7.74 8.27
CA ASP A 53 4.30 7.52 7.21
C ASP A 53 4.24 6.05 6.77
N LEU A 54 5.39 5.38 6.66
CA LEU A 54 5.51 3.95 6.41
C LEU A 54 5.02 3.12 7.61
N SER A 55 5.25 3.56 8.86
CA SER A 55 4.70 2.91 10.06
C SER A 55 3.20 3.15 10.21
N ALA A 56 2.65 4.28 9.75
CA ALA A 56 1.21 4.50 9.65
C ALA A 56 0.58 3.69 8.52
N VAL A 57 1.29 3.48 7.41
CA VAL A 57 0.91 2.61 6.29
C VAL A 57 1.02 1.13 6.69
N ILE A 58 2.05 0.71 7.43
CA ILE A 58 2.24 -0.65 7.98
C ILE A 58 1.22 -0.94 9.09
N ARG A 59 0.88 0.03 9.94
CA ARG A 59 -0.19 -0.10 10.93
C ARG A 59 -1.58 -0.14 10.27
N LYS A 60 -1.77 0.48 9.10
CA LYS A 60 -2.95 0.31 8.22
C LYS A 60 -2.90 -1.00 7.42
N PHE A 61 -1.73 -1.53 7.08
CA PHE A 61 -1.54 -2.91 6.60
C PHE A 61 -1.65 -3.94 7.73
N GLY A 62 -1.64 -3.53 9.00
CA GLY A 62 -2.09 -4.35 10.14
C GLY A 62 -3.57 -4.76 10.03
N TYR A 63 -4.36 -4.08 9.19
CA TYR A 63 -5.67 -4.56 8.74
C TYR A 63 -5.59 -5.66 7.66
N ALA A 64 -4.41 -6.09 7.19
CA ALA A 64 -4.25 -7.25 6.29
C ALA A 64 -4.71 -8.59 6.89
N VAL A 65 -5.12 -8.57 8.17
CA VAL A 65 -5.74 -9.69 8.87
C VAL A 65 -7.26 -9.51 9.02
N ILE A 66 -7.81 -8.32 8.76
CA ILE A 66 -9.22 -8.01 8.98
C ILE A 66 -9.94 -7.89 7.62
N PRO A 67 -11.01 -8.66 7.38
CA PRO A 67 -11.80 -8.60 6.17
C PRO A 67 -12.61 -7.30 6.18
N ARG A 68 -11.98 -6.17 5.84
CA ARG A 68 -12.68 -4.89 5.72
C ARG A 68 -13.29 -4.82 4.33
N GLN A 69 -14.58 -5.12 4.31
CA GLN A 69 -15.48 -5.03 3.17
C GLN A 69 -15.33 -3.66 2.51
N SER A 70 -14.94 -3.65 1.25
CA SER A 70 -15.26 -2.51 0.42
C SER A 70 -15.36 -2.97 -1.03
N THR A 71 -16.59 -3.05 -1.52
CA THR A 71 -16.88 -3.05 -2.96
C THR A 71 -16.32 -1.78 -3.63
N THR A 72 -15.90 -0.78 -2.85
CA THR A 72 -15.19 0.42 -3.33
C THR A 72 -13.75 0.14 -3.77
N LEU A 73 -13.03 -0.83 -3.18
CA LEU A 73 -11.72 -1.28 -3.67
C LEU A 73 -11.81 -1.90 -5.07
N LEU A 74 -12.96 -2.47 -5.41
CA LEU A 74 -13.23 -3.06 -6.72
C LEU A 74 -13.61 -2.02 -7.77
N GLN A 75 -14.05 -0.83 -7.34
CA GLN A 75 -14.58 0.23 -8.21
C GLN A 75 -13.50 1.29 -8.55
N GLN A 76 -12.44 1.38 -7.75
CA GLN A 76 -11.29 2.24 -8.01
C GLN A 76 -10.18 1.42 -8.67
N TRP A 77 -9.78 1.82 -9.88
CA TRP A 77 -8.79 1.13 -10.70
C TRP A 77 -7.37 1.44 -10.20
N ASP A 78 -7.06 0.99 -8.99
CA ASP A 78 -5.79 1.20 -8.33
C ASP A 78 -4.79 0.10 -8.74
N LEU A 79 -4.08 0.34 -9.84
CA LEU A 79 -3.02 -0.57 -10.31
C LEU A 79 -1.68 -0.31 -9.61
N TRP A 80 -1.49 0.84 -8.97
CA TRP A 80 -0.21 1.23 -8.40
C TRP A 80 0.13 0.40 -7.14
N GLY A 81 -0.86 0.12 -6.29
CA GLY A 81 -0.66 -0.73 -5.11
C GLY A 81 -0.23 -2.17 -5.43
N PRO A 82 -0.99 -2.93 -6.25
CA PRO A 82 -0.63 -4.28 -6.67
C PRO A 82 0.73 -4.33 -7.37
N LEU A 83 1.03 -3.34 -8.23
CA LEU A 83 2.29 -3.26 -8.95
C LEU A 83 3.47 -3.09 -7.99
N ILE A 84 3.37 -2.21 -6.98
CA ILE A 84 4.39 -2.07 -5.96
C ILE A 84 4.60 -3.39 -5.21
N LEU A 85 3.53 -4.07 -4.77
CA LEU A 85 3.64 -5.34 -4.05
C LEU A 85 4.34 -6.43 -4.89
N ILE A 86 4.00 -6.54 -6.17
CA ILE A 86 4.61 -7.51 -7.09
C ILE A 86 6.08 -7.16 -7.35
N THR A 87 6.39 -5.88 -7.50
CA THR A 87 7.77 -5.41 -7.71
C THR A 87 8.63 -5.67 -6.49
N THR A 88 8.12 -5.37 -5.29
CA THR A 88 8.80 -5.71 -4.04
C THR A 88 9.01 -7.22 -3.91
N LEU A 89 7.99 -8.03 -4.26
CA LEU A 89 8.12 -9.48 -4.25
C LEU A 89 9.23 -9.96 -5.19
N ALA A 90 9.29 -9.43 -6.41
CA ALA A 90 10.34 -9.74 -7.37
C ALA A 90 11.74 -9.39 -6.86
N ILE A 91 11.90 -8.24 -6.19
CA ILE A 91 13.18 -7.81 -5.58
C ILE A 91 13.59 -8.74 -4.44
N LEU A 92 12.66 -9.11 -3.55
CA LEU A 92 12.95 -10.07 -2.46
C LEU A 92 13.33 -11.44 -3.00
N LEU A 93 12.78 -11.80 -4.14
CA LEU A 93 13.06 -13.05 -4.80
C LEU A 93 14.43 -13.02 -5.52
N GLN A 94 14.82 -11.86 -6.06
CA GLN A 94 16.13 -11.61 -6.65
C GLN A 94 17.28 -11.75 -5.66
N SER A 95 17.09 -11.33 -4.40
CA SER A 95 18.13 -11.42 -3.35
C SER A 95 18.68 -12.84 -3.15
N ASN A 96 17.93 -13.86 -3.58
CA ASN A 96 18.32 -15.27 -3.50
C ASN A 96 18.89 -15.83 -4.81
N ALA A 97 18.83 -15.08 -5.91
CA ALA A 97 19.26 -15.52 -7.23
C ALA A 97 20.66 -15.00 -7.57
N THR A 98 21.48 -15.85 -8.19
CA THR A 98 22.82 -15.52 -8.68
C THR A 98 22.74 -14.33 -9.64
N LYS A 99 23.69 -13.38 -9.54
CA LYS A 99 23.65 -12.01 -10.10
C LYS A 99 23.50 -11.87 -11.63
N SER A 100 23.20 -12.93 -12.38
CA SER A 100 23.33 -12.95 -13.84
C SER A 100 22.09 -12.52 -14.63
N SER A 101 20.93 -12.23 -14.02
CA SER A 101 19.71 -12.03 -14.84
C SER A 101 18.56 -11.25 -14.20
N THR A 102 18.81 -10.12 -13.53
CA THR A 102 17.82 -9.30 -12.78
C THR A 102 16.50 -8.98 -13.49
N GLY A 103 16.50 -8.87 -14.82
CA GLY A 103 15.28 -8.61 -15.59
C GLY A 103 14.32 -9.79 -15.66
N VAL A 104 14.84 -11.03 -15.54
CA VAL A 104 14.06 -12.26 -15.72
C VAL A 104 13.13 -12.51 -14.53
N GLN A 105 13.54 -12.21 -13.30
CA GLN A 105 12.75 -12.44 -12.09
C GLN A 105 11.57 -11.46 -12.01
N PHE A 106 11.81 -10.20 -12.37
CA PHE A 106 10.72 -9.23 -12.48
C PHE A 106 9.70 -9.67 -13.54
N ALA A 107 10.18 -10.03 -14.74
CA ALA A 107 9.32 -10.52 -15.81
C ALA A 107 8.55 -11.79 -15.41
N GLU A 108 9.16 -12.70 -14.66
CA GLU A 108 8.54 -13.92 -14.15
C GLU A 108 7.34 -13.62 -13.25
N VAL A 109 7.52 -12.84 -12.19
CA VAL A 109 6.42 -12.52 -11.24
C VAL A 109 5.35 -11.66 -11.93
N PHE A 110 5.76 -10.72 -12.77
CA PHE A 110 4.83 -9.87 -13.53
C PHE A 110 3.99 -10.69 -14.52
N THR A 111 4.62 -11.61 -15.27
CA THR A 111 3.93 -12.49 -16.22
C THR A 111 2.98 -13.44 -15.51
N LEU A 112 3.40 -14.02 -14.37
CA LEU A 112 2.53 -14.83 -13.51
C LEU A 112 1.30 -14.04 -13.04
N MET A 113 1.47 -12.77 -12.66
CA MET A 113 0.36 -11.90 -12.29
C MET A 113 -0.62 -11.67 -13.43
N LEU A 114 -0.12 -11.30 -14.61
CA LEU A 114 -0.97 -11.01 -15.76
C LEU A 114 -1.74 -12.25 -16.21
N ILE A 115 -1.04 -13.36 -16.42
CA ILE A 115 -1.65 -14.61 -16.88
C ILE A 115 -2.62 -15.15 -15.81
N GLY A 116 -2.22 -15.12 -14.54
CA GLY A 116 -3.08 -15.54 -13.43
C GLY A 116 -4.36 -14.70 -13.34
N SER A 117 -4.25 -13.39 -13.49
CA SER A 117 -5.40 -12.49 -13.47
C SER A 117 -6.30 -12.69 -14.69
N ILE A 118 -5.75 -12.93 -15.89
CA ILE A 118 -6.53 -13.27 -17.09
C ILE A 118 -7.30 -14.57 -16.84
N ALA A 119 -6.63 -15.61 -16.36
CA ALA A 119 -7.22 -16.92 -16.10
C ALA A 119 -8.38 -16.83 -15.08
N VAL A 120 -8.16 -16.12 -13.96
CA VAL A 120 -9.20 -15.90 -12.93
C VAL A 120 -10.35 -15.07 -13.47
N THR A 121 -10.08 -14.03 -14.27
CA THR A 121 -11.12 -13.18 -14.86
C THR A 121 -11.97 -13.95 -15.86
N VAL A 122 -11.36 -14.67 -16.80
CA VAL A 122 -12.07 -15.47 -17.80
C VAL A 122 -12.92 -16.54 -17.10
N ASN A 123 -12.35 -17.26 -16.14
CA ASN A 123 -13.10 -18.25 -15.37
C ASN A 123 -14.29 -17.63 -14.61
N SER A 124 -14.08 -16.46 -14.00
CA SER A 124 -15.14 -15.73 -13.30
C SER A 124 -16.25 -15.23 -14.23
N GLN A 125 -15.89 -14.76 -15.43
CA GLN A 125 -16.87 -14.32 -16.44
C GLN A 125 -17.68 -15.49 -17.00
N LEU A 126 -17.04 -16.64 -17.28
CA LEU A 126 -17.72 -17.85 -17.74
C LEU A 126 -18.75 -18.38 -16.72
N LEU A 127 -18.49 -18.15 -15.43
CA LEU A 127 -19.41 -18.52 -14.36
C LEU A 127 -20.54 -17.51 -14.12
N GLY A 128 -20.61 -16.44 -14.93
CA GLY A 128 -21.63 -15.39 -14.85
C GLY A 128 -21.28 -14.25 -13.89
N GLY A 129 -20.04 -14.17 -13.42
CA GLY A 129 -19.56 -13.06 -12.58
C GLY A 129 -19.26 -11.80 -13.40
N LYS A 130 -19.75 -10.64 -12.93
CA LYS A 130 -19.48 -9.33 -13.55
C LYS A 130 -18.18 -8.71 -12.99
N ILE A 131 -17.04 -9.32 -13.30
CA ILE A 131 -15.72 -8.81 -12.87
C ILE A 131 -14.87 -8.37 -14.06
N SER A 132 -14.27 -7.18 -13.97
CA SER A 132 -13.29 -6.69 -14.95
C SER A 132 -11.92 -7.32 -14.73
N PHE A 133 -11.12 -7.42 -15.79
CA PHE A 133 -9.75 -7.93 -15.73
C PHE A 133 -8.89 -7.20 -14.69
N PHE A 134 -8.89 -5.87 -14.73
CA PHE A 134 -8.07 -5.05 -13.83
C PHE A 134 -8.51 -5.15 -12.37
N GLN A 135 -9.81 -5.32 -12.14
CA GLN A 135 -10.34 -5.57 -10.80
C GLN A 135 -9.81 -6.90 -10.24
N SER A 136 -9.73 -7.94 -11.07
CA SER A 136 -9.09 -9.20 -10.68
C SER A 136 -7.59 -9.00 -10.38
N VAL A 137 -6.86 -8.23 -11.20
CA VAL A 137 -5.45 -7.90 -10.95
C VAL A 137 -5.30 -7.21 -9.60
N CYS A 138 -6.13 -6.21 -9.31
CA CYS A 138 -6.07 -5.47 -8.05
C CYS A 138 -6.30 -6.39 -6.85
N VAL A 139 -7.41 -7.14 -6.83
CA VAL A 139 -7.75 -8.03 -5.71
C VAL A 139 -6.67 -9.09 -5.49
N LEU A 140 -6.26 -9.75 -6.58
CA LEU A 140 -5.27 -10.82 -6.48
C LEU A 140 -3.95 -10.29 -5.91
N GLY A 141 -3.54 -9.09 -6.34
CA GLY A 141 -2.28 -8.47 -5.96
C GLY A 141 -2.29 -7.94 -4.53
N TYR A 142 -3.38 -7.32 -4.07
CA TYR A 142 -3.48 -6.89 -2.67
C TYR A 142 -3.45 -8.07 -1.69
N CYS A 143 -4.08 -9.18 -2.06
CA CYS A 143 -4.09 -10.39 -1.24
C CYS A 143 -2.70 -11.07 -1.18
N LEU A 144 -1.71 -10.68 -2.01
CA LEU A 144 -0.34 -11.21 -1.94
C LEU A 144 0.45 -10.71 -0.74
N LEU A 145 -0.01 -9.70 -0.03
CA LEU A 145 0.76 -9.07 1.04
C LEU A 145 1.20 -10.03 2.18
N PRO A 146 0.36 -10.94 2.70
CA PRO A 146 0.79 -11.95 3.67
C PRO A 146 1.93 -12.82 3.12
N LEU A 147 1.86 -13.17 1.84
CA LEU A 147 2.87 -13.96 1.13
C LEU A 147 4.17 -13.16 0.93
N LEU A 148 4.08 -11.85 0.67
CA LEU A 148 5.22 -10.94 0.60
C LEU A 148 5.94 -10.85 1.96
N ILE A 149 5.20 -10.74 3.06
CA ILE A 149 5.77 -10.71 4.41
C ILE A 149 6.48 -12.04 4.71
N ALA A 150 5.87 -13.18 4.37
CA ALA A 150 6.51 -14.48 4.52
C ALA A 150 7.82 -14.58 3.72
N ALA A 151 7.84 -14.08 2.48
CA ALA A 151 9.06 -14.01 1.67
C ALA A 151 10.14 -13.11 2.30
N PHE A 152 9.76 -11.97 2.87
CA PHE A 152 10.68 -11.08 3.59
C PHE A 152 11.29 -11.75 4.83
N ILE A 153 10.45 -12.40 5.64
CA ILE A 153 10.89 -13.17 6.82
C ILE A 153 11.84 -14.30 6.41
N ASN A 154 11.55 -14.98 5.31
CA ASN A 154 12.42 -16.05 4.81
C ASN A 154 13.77 -15.56 4.30
N ASN A 155 13.85 -14.32 3.80
CA ASN A 155 15.10 -13.67 3.39
C ASN A 155 15.93 -13.27 4.61
N ILE A 156 15.33 -12.62 5.62
CA ILE A 156 16.07 -12.22 6.83
C ILE A 156 16.58 -13.43 7.60
N LEU A 157 15.78 -14.50 7.67
CA LEU A 157 16.18 -15.74 8.33
C LEU A 157 17.37 -16.41 7.61
N LEU A 158 17.41 -16.35 6.27
CA LEU A 158 18.54 -16.85 5.50
C LEU A 158 19.81 -16.05 5.77
N TYR A 159 19.72 -14.73 5.81
CA TYR A 159 20.86 -13.85 6.10
C TYR A 159 21.46 -14.11 7.49
N ILE A 160 20.61 -14.28 8.51
CA ILE A 160 21.04 -14.55 9.88
C ILE A 160 21.63 -15.96 10.03
N SER A 161 21.12 -16.94 9.27
CA SER A 161 21.48 -18.37 9.43
C SER A 161 22.74 -18.81 8.69
N THR A 162 23.62 -17.86 8.31
CA THR A 162 24.83 -18.07 7.48
C THR A 162 25.79 -19.17 7.99
N SER A 163 25.68 -19.64 9.23
CA SER A 163 26.68 -20.54 9.84
C SER A 163 26.24 -21.98 10.13
N SER A 164 24.95 -22.35 10.06
CA SER A 164 24.52 -23.71 10.43
C SER A 164 23.39 -24.25 9.55
N SER A 165 23.69 -25.28 8.75
CA SER A 165 22.73 -26.10 8.00
C SER A 165 21.84 -26.93 8.93
N ILE A 166 20.92 -26.26 9.63
CA ILE A 166 19.94 -26.95 10.48
C ILE A 166 18.72 -27.28 9.62
N PRO A 167 18.39 -28.56 9.41
CA PRO A 167 17.21 -28.95 8.62
C PRO A 167 15.92 -28.38 9.22
N ILE A 168 15.86 -28.21 10.54
CA ILE A 168 14.71 -27.66 11.27
C ILE A 168 14.36 -26.23 10.79
N LEU A 169 15.34 -25.39 10.47
CA LEU A 169 15.08 -24.03 9.96
C LEU A 169 14.40 -24.05 8.58
N HIS A 170 14.69 -25.06 7.75
CA HIS A 170 14.05 -25.23 6.45
C HIS A 170 12.58 -25.62 6.60
N ILE A 171 12.26 -26.51 7.56
CA ILE A 171 10.87 -26.86 7.89
C ILE A 171 10.09 -25.62 8.37
N ILE A 172 10.69 -24.80 9.24
CA ILE A 172 10.04 -23.59 9.76
C ILE A 172 9.73 -22.61 8.62
N ARG A 173 10.68 -22.37 7.70
CA ARG A 173 10.49 -21.50 6.52
C ARG A 173 9.35 -21.99 5.63
N PHE A 174 9.30 -23.30 5.39
CA PHE A 174 8.22 -23.92 4.63
C PHE A 174 6.85 -23.72 5.31
N LEU A 175 6.79 -23.92 6.63
CA LEU A 175 5.55 -23.78 7.40
C LEU A 175 5.03 -22.34 7.40
N ILE A 176 5.92 -21.35 7.49
CA ILE A 176 5.58 -19.92 7.38
C ILE A 176 4.94 -19.61 6.01
N VAL A 177 5.52 -20.10 4.92
CA VAL A 177 4.96 -19.89 3.57
C VAL A 177 3.59 -20.56 3.44
N MET A 178 3.43 -21.78 3.97
CA MET A 178 2.15 -22.49 3.91
C MET A 178 1.06 -21.79 4.72
N ALA A 179 1.39 -21.26 5.90
CA ALA A 179 0.45 -20.47 6.69
C ALA A 179 0.04 -19.18 5.96
N ALA A 180 1.00 -18.47 5.35
CA ALA A 180 0.73 -17.26 4.57
C ALA A 180 -0.08 -17.56 3.30
N PHE A 181 0.21 -18.66 2.61
CA PHE A 181 -0.57 -19.15 1.47
C PHE A 181 -2.03 -19.41 1.86
N GLY A 182 -2.26 -20.12 2.97
CA GLY A 182 -3.61 -20.35 3.49
C GLY A 182 -4.34 -19.05 3.81
N TRP A 183 -3.64 -18.09 4.42
CA TRP A 183 -4.20 -16.77 4.74
C TRP A 183 -4.58 -15.97 3.48
N THR A 184 -3.66 -15.89 2.52
CA THR A 184 -3.88 -15.20 1.24
C THR A 184 -5.03 -15.83 0.45
N MET A 185 -5.11 -17.16 0.42
CA MET A 185 -6.21 -17.87 -0.24
C MET A 185 -7.54 -17.58 0.46
N TYR A 186 -7.59 -17.63 1.79
CA TYR A 186 -8.77 -17.26 2.55
C TYR A 186 -9.21 -15.80 2.31
N ALA A 187 -8.28 -14.84 2.29
CA ALA A 187 -8.57 -13.45 2.01
C ALA A 187 -9.15 -13.25 0.60
N SER A 188 -8.49 -13.81 -0.42
CA SER A 188 -8.89 -13.66 -1.82
C SER A 188 -10.28 -14.26 -2.09
N THR A 189 -10.57 -15.42 -1.52
CA THR A 189 -11.87 -16.10 -1.69
C THR A 189 -13.02 -15.36 -1.04
N ARG A 190 -12.78 -14.68 0.09
CA ARG A 190 -13.78 -13.81 0.72
C ARG A 190 -14.10 -12.59 -0.14
N PHE A 191 -13.12 -12.01 -0.84
CA PHE A 191 -13.33 -10.87 -1.73
C PHE A 191 -14.00 -11.27 -3.06
N LEU A 192 -13.45 -12.25 -3.76
CA LEU A 192 -13.97 -12.66 -5.07
C LEU A 192 -15.26 -13.50 -4.96
N GLY A 193 -15.40 -14.30 -3.90
CA GLY A 193 -16.56 -15.17 -3.69
C GLY A 193 -17.86 -14.41 -3.42
N GLN A 194 -17.80 -13.13 -3.05
CA GLN A 194 -18.98 -12.27 -2.90
C GLN A 194 -19.57 -11.81 -4.23
N ILE A 195 -18.75 -11.77 -5.28
CA ILE A 195 -19.15 -11.32 -6.63
C ILE A 195 -19.99 -12.40 -7.33
N GLN A 196 -19.97 -13.63 -6.81
CA GLN A 196 -20.57 -14.80 -7.44
C GLN A 196 -21.64 -15.46 -6.60
N HIS A 197 -22.58 -16.12 -7.29
CA HIS A 197 -23.64 -16.89 -6.65
C HIS A 197 -23.04 -18.00 -5.75
N PRO A 198 -23.62 -18.23 -4.55
CA PRO A 198 -23.06 -19.14 -3.56
C PRO A 198 -22.88 -20.58 -4.07
N ASN A 199 -23.70 -21.01 -5.02
CA ASN A 199 -23.66 -22.35 -5.60
C ASN A 199 -22.48 -22.59 -6.58
N ARG A 200 -21.75 -21.54 -7.01
CA ARG A 200 -20.67 -21.64 -8.01
C ARG A 200 -19.29 -21.24 -7.47
N ARG A 201 -19.19 -20.91 -6.17
CA ARG A 201 -17.96 -20.38 -5.54
C ARG A 201 -16.77 -21.35 -5.61
N MET A 202 -17.02 -22.66 -5.52
CA MET A 202 -15.94 -23.66 -5.59
C MET A 202 -15.25 -23.70 -6.95
N LEU A 203 -15.95 -23.39 -8.05
CA LEU A 203 -15.36 -23.47 -9.39
C LEU A 203 -14.38 -22.32 -9.66
N VAL A 204 -14.65 -21.15 -9.08
CA VAL A 204 -13.75 -19.98 -9.17
C VAL A 204 -12.58 -20.06 -8.22
N LEU A 205 -12.68 -20.90 -7.19
CA LEU A 205 -11.58 -21.17 -6.29
C LEU A 205 -10.39 -21.81 -7.00
N TYR A 206 -10.63 -22.63 -8.04
CA TYR A 206 -9.59 -23.40 -8.72
C TYR A 206 -8.46 -22.54 -9.31
N PRO A 207 -8.72 -21.56 -10.21
CA PRO A 207 -7.66 -20.71 -10.75
C PRO A 207 -7.00 -19.82 -9.68
N ILE A 208 -7.75 -19.40 -8.65
CA ILE A 208 -7.22 -18.60 -7.54
C ILE A 208 -6.22 -19.41 -6.71
N PHE A 209 -6.57 -20.65 -6.37
CA PHE A 209 -5.70 -21.58 -5.65
C PHE A 209 -4.41 -21.82 -6.45
N LEU A 210 -4.54 -22.14 -7.74
CA LEU A 210 -3.40 -22.39 -8.62
C LEU A 210 -2.47 -21.16 -8.70
N PHE A 211 -3.04 -19.97 -8.85
CA PHE A 211 -2.28 -18.72 -8.89
C PHE A 211 -1.41 -18.52 -7.64
N TYR A 212 -2.01 -18.58 -6.44
CA TYR A 212 -1.24 -18.39 -5.21
C TYR A 212 -0.31 -19.56 -4.92
N PHE A 213 -0.66 -20.76 -5.35
CA PHE A 213 0.19 -21.93 -5.19
C PHE A 213 1.48 -21.77 -6.01
N LEU A 214 1.40 -21.27 -7.24
CA LEU A 214 2.58 -20.98 -8.06
C LEU A 214 3.48 -19.93 -7.42
N ILE A 215 2.92 -18.87 -6.82
CA ILE A 215 3.73 -17.84 -6.16
C ILE A 215 4.36 -18.38 -4.86
N ALA A 216 3.60 -19.11 -4.05
CA ALA A 216 4.12 -19.76 -2.84
C ALA A 216 5.24 -20.76 -3.20
N TRP A 217 5.02 -21.56 -4.23
CA TRP A 217 6.01 -22.48 -4.79
C TRP A 217 7.28 -21.76 -5.23
N LEU A 218 7.12 -20.63 -5.94
CA LEU A 218 8.23 -19.82 -6.41
C LEU A 218 9.08 -19.26 -5.24
N ILE A 219 8.44 -18.83 -4.15
CA ILE A 219 9.12 -18.39 -2.93
C ILE A 219 9.90 -19.55 -2.29
N ILE A 220 9.30 -20.74 -2.21
CA ILE A 220 9.95 -21.92 -1.64
C ILE A 220 11.15 -22.36 -2.50
N LEU A 221 11.00 -22.38 -3.82
CA LEU A 221 12.05 -22.78 -4.75
C LEU A 221 13.29 -21.89 -4.63
N ARG A 222 13.08 -20.57 -4.50
CA ARG A 222 14.18 -19.61 -4.31
C ARG A 222 14.71 -19.58 -2.88
N ALA A 223 13.97 -20.08 -1.90
CA ALA A 223 14.42 -20.19 -0.52
C ALA A 223 15.39 -21.37 -0.30
N HIS A 224 15.46 -22.33 -1.23
CA HIS A 224 16.40 -23.46 -1.14
C HIS A 224 17.82 -23.03 -1.53
N PRO A 225 18.81 -23.13 -0.62
CA PRO A 225 20.21 -22.84 -0.96
C PRO A 225 20.72 -23.88 -1.99
N LYS A 226 21.52 -23.42 -2.95
CA LYS A 226 22.23 -24.31 -3.89
C LYS A 226 23.46 -24.91 -3.22
#